data_AF-A0A366MVQ1-F1
#
_entry.id   AF-A0A366MVQ1-F1
#
_cell.length_a   1.000
_cell.length_b   1.000
_cell.length_c   1.000
_cell.angle_alpha   90.00
_cell.angle_beta   90.00
_cell.angle_gamma   90.00
#
_symmetry.space_group_name_H-M   'P 1'
#
loop_
_entity.id
_entity.type
_entity.pdbx_description
1 polymer ?
#
loop_
_entity_poly.entity_id
_entity_poly.type
_entity_poly.pdbx_seq_one_letter_code
_entity_poly.pdbx_strand_id
1 'polypeptide(L)'
;MLKSIFLKEFMKLKYFLILSIIFYIILLSYYYFKLNFEFSTIEPESMMWYKFAQLENKPYSYFLYFYMIFGTTFAFAQFLPEIIQKRVKLTIHLPLSLAKITFYHVTISIIIILLLSSIFSILLLMVNNQYYPKELVEIMIKDSFAFSLISIISYSLVSALIIEQNKKVFILKLVIFILFIFLSIKSRFFIQDFSLFFALIIFSPFILLDSFYSIKHQRLGKIYTSAFAIFLTIFIYFSYENYEKNYQKEFYKYYIFYSDIEEDFVYQKNFGAHQFEYGIKNSKTFSQKEYEDTLPFVYYRNLELQNRLPVVIKDRIFNKDEIRDAKLSFDYQPRYLEEKEIDFFPLFNPQSTVAMIKFAEEFFGFFNKEVKIYDFDNKYLEESSNKLSKNLQELNFVFPAKKIFGKPTNIKPFDLGYLIIDNDNKMFNLRKYDNKIILKEIKKDKDIEVEYIYISENRQKNFSGYAIDKNNNFYLLTWDFEFLKLDLPKFDYKNMRLRFISEPTHYLVRYDDGKNYFAVRFSKDNLQKLNEIKFED
;
A
#
# COMPACT_ATOMS: atom_id res chain seq x y z
N MET A 1 8.07 -24.99 43.34
CA MET A 1 7.12 -25.42 42.28
C MET A 1 7.43 -24.83 40.91
N LEU A 2 7.69 -23.52 40.78
CA LEU A 2 8.01 -22.89 39.48
C LEU A 2 9.21 -23.53 38.76
N LYS A 3 10.30 -23.80 39.50
CA LYS A 3 11.48 -24.54 38.99
C LYS A 3 11.12 -25.92 38.42
N SER A 4 10.20 -26.63 39.06
CA SER A 4 9.75 -27.97 38.63
C SER A 4 8.90 -27.89 37.37
N ILE A 5 8.01 -26.89 37.25
CA ILE A 5 7.23 -26.62 36.03
C ILE A 5 8.18 -26.27 34.89
N PHE A 6 9.16 -25.40 35.14
CA PHE A 6 10.17 -25.05 34.13
C PHE A 6 10.97 -26.25 33.62
N LEU A 7 11.49 -27.09 34.53
CA LEU A 7 12.21 -28.31 34.15
C LEU A 7 11.34 -29.27 33.32
N LYS A 8 10.06 -29.43 33.71
CA LYS A 8 9.10 -30.24 32.94
C LYS A 8 8.91 -29.69 31.52
N GLU A 9 8.66 -28.38 31.40
CA GLU A 9 8.43 -27.74 30.11
C GLU A 9 9.68 -27.79 29.22
N PHE A 10 10.85 -27.55 29.79
CA PHE A 10 12.12 -27.64 29.07
C PHE A 10 12.36 -29.06 28.54
N MET A 11 12.20 -30.09 29.37
CA MET A 11 12.40 -31.48 28.96
C MET A 11 11.43 -31.91 27.83
N LYS A 12 10.22 -31.36 27.83
CA LYS A 12 9.22 -31.57 26.77
C LYS A 12 9.61 -30.87 25.47
N LEU A 13 10.10 -29.64 25.55
CA LEU A 13 10.35 -28.79 24.38
C LEU A 13 11.77 -28.91 23.82
N LYS A 14 12.74 -29.49 24.53
CA LYS A 14 14.17 -29.48 24.15
C LYS A 14 14.47 -29.88 22.71
N TYR A 15 13.87 -30.97 22.21
CA TYR A 15 14.11 -31.44 20.85
C TYR A 15 13.47 -30.54 19.81
N PHE A 16 12.26 -30.03 20.10
CA PHE A 16 11.61 -29.03 19.26
C PHE A 16 12.45 -27.75 19.17
N LEU A 17 13.03 -27.30 20.28
CA LEU A 17 13.90 -26.10 20.31
C LEU A 17 15.18 -26.32 19.50
N ILE A 18 15.85 -27.47 19.63
CA ILE A 18 17.04 -27.81 18.84
C ILE A 18 16.71 -27.84 17.35
N LEU A 19 15.63 -28.53 16.97
CA LEU A 19 15.17 -28.59 15.57
C LEU A 19 14.81 -27.20 15.03
N SER A 20 14.16 -26.36 15.85
CA SER A 20 13.83 -24.99 15.49
C SER A 20 15.10 -24.18 15.22
N ILE A 21 16.12 -24.26 16.08
CA ILE A 21 17.39 -23.55 15.88
C ILE A 21 18.08 -23.98 14.57
N ILE A 22 18.14 -25.29 14.30
CA ILE A 22 18.71 -25.80 13.05
C ILE A 22 17.94 -25.26 11.84
N PHE A 23 16.61 -25.28 11.92
CA PHE A 23 15.75 -24.76 10.85
C PHE A 23 15.92 -23.24 10.65
N TYR A 24 16.09 -22.48 11.72
CA TYR A 24 16.36 -21.03 11.68
C TYR A 24 17.66 -20.74 10.92
N ILE A 25 18.73 -21.50 11.23
CA ILE A 25 20.02 -21.37 10.55
C ILE A 25 19.87 -21.66 9.06
N ILE A 26 19.19 -22.74 8.68
CA ILE A 26 18.97 -23.10 7.27
C ILE A 26 18.20 -22.00 6.55
N LEU A 27 17.11 -21.50 7.14
CA LEU A 27 16.30 -20.43 6.56
C LEU A 27 17.07 -19.12 6.38
N LEU A 28 17.87 -18.72 7.37
CA LEU A 28 18.69 -17.50 7.30
C LEU A 28 19.79 -17.64 6.26
N SER A 29 20.45 -18.80 6.18
CA SER A 29 21.46 -19.07 5.15
C SER A 29 20.86 -19.04 3.74
N TYR A 30 19.68 -19.64 3.56
CA TYR A 30 18.96 -19.58 2.29
C TYR A 30 18.55 -18.14 1.94
N TYR A 31 18.04 -17.38 2.91
CA TYR A 31 17.69 -15.97 2.71
C TYR A 31 18.89 -15.13 2.32
N TYR A 32 20.01 -15.28 3.03
CA TYR A 32 21.26 -14.59 2.72
C TYR A 32 21.71 -14.88 1.29
N PHE A 33 21.73 -16.17 0.90
CA PHE A 33 22.10 -16.56 -0.46
C PHE A 33 21.17 -15.95 -1.51
N LYS A 34 19.85 -16.04 -1.29
CA LYS A 34 18.84 -15.50 -2.19
C LYS A 34 18.96 -13.98 -2.32
N LEU A 35 19.12 -13.27 -1.21
CA LEU A 35 19.24 -11.82 -1.20
C LEU A 35 20.51 -11.39 -1.94
N ASN A 36 21.64 -12.03 -1.65
CA ASN A 36 22.89 -11.78 -2.35
C ASN A 36 22.75 -12.02 -3.87
N PHE A 37 22.07 -13.10 -4.27
CA PHE A 37 21.80 -13.40 -5.67
C PHE A 37 20.91 -12.32 -6.34
N GLU A 38 19.87 -11.86 -5.66
CA GLU A 38 18.99 -10.80 -6.17
C GLU A 38 19.74 -9.49 -6.40
N PHE A 39 20.63 -9.10 -5.46
CA PHE A 39 21.48 -7.92 -5.64
C PHE A 39 22.52 -8.12 -6.74
N SER A 40 23.15 -9.30 -6.87
CA SER A 40 24.17 -9.54 -7.90
C SER A 40 23.62 -9.68 -9.32
N THR A 41 22.31 -9.84 -9.49
CA THR A 41 21.67 -10.06 -10.80
C THR A 41 20.83 -8.88 -11.28
N ILE A 42 20.72 -7.82 -10.48
CA ILE A 42 19.97 -6.62 -10.81
C ILE A 42 20.91 -5.44 -10.93
N GLU A 43 20.77 -4.67 -12.01
CA GLU A 43 21.60 -3.49 -12.26
C GLU A 43 20.69 -2.30 -12.57
N PRO A 44 20.83 -1.16 -11.86
CA PRO A 44 21.64 -0.98 -10.64
C PRO A 44 21.00 -1.67 -9.41
N GLU A 45 21.80 -1.93 -8.39
CA GLU A 45 21.41 -2.56 -7.13
C GLU A 45 20.34 -1.77 -6.37
N SER A 46 20.35 -0.44 -6.53
CA SER A 46 19.35 0.48 -6.00
C SER A 46 17.92 0.17 -6.48
N MET A 47 17.75 -0.60 -7.56
CA MET A 47 16.46 -1.13 -7.98
C MET A 47 15.81 -2.03 -6.92
N MET A 48 16.60 -2.66 -6.04
CA MET A 48 16.06 -3.37 -4.87
C MET A 48 15.45 -2.41 -3.85
N TRP A 49 16.03 -1.22 -3.68
CA TRP A 49 15.46 -0.19 -2.82
C TRP A 49 14.18 0.40 -3.41
N TYR A 50 14.11 0.52 -4.75
CA TYR A 50 12.87 0.85 -5.45
C TYR A 50 11.76 -0.17 -5.17
N LYS A 51 12.06 -1.48 -5.32
CA LYS A 51 11.11 -2.55 -5.00
C LYS A 51 10.61 -2.45 -3.57
N PHE A 52 11.51 -2.11 -2.64
CA PHE A 52 11.16 -1.93 -1.23
C PHE A 52 10.26 -0.71 -1.00
N ALA A 53 10.73 0.49 -1.36
CA ALA A 53 10.11 1.76 -0.96
C ALA A 53 8.93 2.16 -1.85
N GLN A 54 8.99 1.85 -3.14
CA GLN A 54 8.01 2.32 -4.12
C GLN A 54 7.00 1.25 -4.51
N LEU A 55 7.42 -0.03 -4.55
CA LEU A 55 6.52 -1.16 -4.84
C LEU A 55 6.06 -1.90 -3.59
N GLU A 56 6.55 -1.51 -2.40
CA GLU A 56 6.24 -2.15 -1.09
C GLU A 56 6.50 -3.68 -1.09
N ASN A 57 7.41 -4.13 -1.96
CA ASN A 57 7.83 -5.52 -2.04
C ASN A 57 9.07 -5.73 -1.19
N LYS A 58 8.83 -6.12 0.06
CA LYS A 58 9.88 -6.35 1.06
C LYS A 58 10.43 -7.78 0.96
N PRO A 59 11.76 -7.97 0.87
CA PRO A 59 12.35 -9.29 0.63
C PRO A 59 12.12 -10.27 1.80
N TYR A 60 11.88 -9.78 3.02
CA TYR A 60 11.63 -10.59 4.21
C TYR A 60 10.14 -10.81 4.52
N SER A 61 9.22 -10.25 3.72
CA SER A 61 7.77 -10.25 3.99
C SER A 61 7.20 -11.65 4.28
N TYR A 62 7.71 -12.68 3.60
CA TYR A 62 7.26 -14.06 3.80
C TYR A 62 7.64 -14.64 5.17
N PHE A 63 8.56 -14.03 5.91
CA PHE A 63 8.86 -14.47 7.28
C PHE A 63 7.70 -14.24 8.24
N LEU A 64 6.74 -13.36 7.92
CA LEU A 64 5.46 -13.28 8.65
C LEU A 64 4.84 -14.67 8.88
N TYR A 65 4.74 -15.46 7.79
CA TYR A 65 4.17 -16.80 7.85
C TYR A 65 5.01 -17.74 8.71
N PHE A 66 6.32 -17.61 8.65
CA PHE A 66 7.24 -18.40 9.47
C PHE A 66 7.05 -18.11 10.97
N TYR A 67 6.94 -16.85 11.39
CA TYR A 67 6.70 -16.50 12.80
C TYR A 67 5.35 -17.03 13.30
N MET A 68 4.31 -16.94 12.46
CA MET A 68 2.97 -17.44 12.75
C MET A 68 2.96 -18.98 12.87
N ILE A 69 3.60 -19.67 11.94
CA ILE A 69 3.78 -21.13 11.95
C ILE A 69 4.61 -21.56 13.16
N PHE A 70 5.66 -20.80 13.51
CA PHE A 70 6.50 -21.08 14.68
C PHE A 70 5.68 -21.04 15.97
N GLY A 71 4.88 -19.99 16.20
CA GLY A 71 4.00 -19.92 17.37
C GLY A 71 2.98 -21.05 17.41
N THR A 72 2.38 -21.37 16.26
CA THR A 72 1.42 -22.48 16.10
C THR A 72 2.04 -23.83 16.42
N THR A 73 3.19 -24.15 15.83
CA THR A 73 3.92 -25.42 16.05
C THR A 73 4.46 -25.53 17.47
N PHE A 74 4.85 -24.41 18.10
CA PHE A 74 5.22 -24.37 19.52
C PHE A 74 4.04 -24.79 20.40
N ALA A 75 2.82 -24.28 20.12
CA ALA A 75 1.61 -24.66 20.84
C ALA A 75 1.31 -26.17 20.72
N PHE A 76 1.45 -26.72 19.51
CA PHE A 76 1.34 -28.15 19.28
C PHE A 76 2.39 -28.95 20.08
N ALA A 77 3.66 -28.58 20.00
CA ALA A 77 4.74 -29.25 20.73
C ALA A 77 4.50 -29.24 22.25
N GLN A 78 3.92 -28.16 22.77
CA GLN A 78 3.67 -28.02 24.21
C GLN A 78 2.45 -28.80 24.70
N PHE A 79 1.32 -28.75 24.00
CA PHE A 79 0.04 -29.23 24.54
C PHE A 79 -0.49 -30.50 23.87
N LEU A 80 -0.18 -30.76 22.60
CA LEU A 80 -0.71 -31.93 21.89
C LEU A 80 -0.28 -33.26 22.54
N PRO A 81 1.01 -33.47 22.90
CA PRO A 81 1.42 -34.69 23.61
C PRO A 81 0.72 -34.86 24.96
N GLU A 82 0.46 -33.76 25.67
CA GLU A 82 -0.21 -33.83 26.98
C GLU A 82 -1.67 -34.27 26.87
N ILE A 83 -2.36 -33.86 25.81
CA ILE A 83 -3.74 -34.28 25.56
C ILE A 83 -3.80 -35.74 25.13
N ILE A 84 -2.96 -36.15 24.17
CA ILE A 84 -2.90 -37.53 23.69
C ILE A 84 -2.59 -38.49 24.86
N GLN A 85 -1.65 -38.12 25.72
CA GLN A 85 -1.25 -38.92 26.87
C GLN A 85 -2.17 -38.73 28.10
N LYS A 86 -3.25 -37.95 27.98
CA LYS A 86 -4.20 -37.61 29.06
C LYS A 86 -3.54 -37.01 30.32
N ARG A 87 -2.36 -36.40 30.16
CA ARG A 87 -1.54 -35.81 31.24
C ARG A 87 -2.03 -34.43 31.66
N VAL A 88 -2.85 -33.75 30.86
CA VAL A 88 -3.39 -32.43 31.23
C VAL A 88 -4.20 -32.52 32.54
N LYS A 89 -4.93 -33.63 32.77
CA LYS A 89 -5.64 -33.86 34.05
C LYS A 89 -4.68 -33.90 35.24
N LEU A 90 -3.49 -34.49 35.10
CA LEU A 90 -2.47 -34.52 36.17
C LEU A 90 -1.96 -33.12 36.50
N THR A 91 -1.75 -32.26 35.48
CA THR A 91 -1.32 -30.87 35.68
C THR A 91 -2.34 -30.08 36.50
N ILE A 92 -3.64 -30.40 36.38
CA ILE A 92 -4.73 -29.73 37.10
C ILE A 92 -4.85 -30.15 38.57
N HIS A 93 -4.24 -31.28 38.96
CA HIS A 93 -4.21 -31.77 40.35
C HIS A 93 -3.02 -31.24 41.16
N LEU A 94 -2.16 -30.42 40.56
CA LEU A 94 -1.12 -29.72 41.32
C LEU A 94 -1.75 -28.81 42.38
N PRO A 95 -1.10 -28.59 43.55
CA PRO A 95 -1.57 -27.71 44.61
C PRO A 95 -1.43 -26.21 44.25
N LEU A 96 -1.87 -25.85 43.05
CA LEU A 96 -1.87 -24.52 42.48
C LEU A 96 -3.23 -24.27 41.82
N SER A 97 -3.72 -23.03 41.89
CA SER A 97 -4.90 -22.62 41.12
C SER A 97 -4.64 -22.75 39.62
N LEU A 98 -5.68 -23.10 38.83
CA LEU A 98 -5.60 -23.15 37.36
C LEU A 98 -4.99 -21.89 36.75
N ALA A 99 -5.39 -20.70 37.23
CA ALA A 99 -4.84 -19.44 36.77
C ALA A 99 -3.30 -19.37 36.91
N LYS A 100 -2.76 -19.77 38.07
CA LYS A 100 -1.29 -19.82 38.29
C LYS A 100 -0.60 -20.84 37.39
N ILE A 101 -1.21 -22.00 37.18
CA ILE A 101 -0.68 -23.04 36.29
C ILE A 101 -0.60 -22.49 34.85
N THR A 102 -1.72 -22.02 34.31
CA THR A 102 -1.78 -21.43 32.97
C THR A 102 -0.80 -20.28 32.84
N PHE A 103 -0.75 -19.37 33.82
CA PHE A 103 0.20 -18.26 33.83
C PHE A 103 1.64 -18.75 33.72
N TYR A 104 2.09 -19.70 34.54
CA TYR A 104 3.46 -20.20 34.46
C TYR A 104 3.79 -20.88 33.12
N HIS A 105 2.88 -21.70 32.58
CA HIS A 105 3.09 -22.32 31.27
C HIS A 105 3.19 -21.28 30.15
N VAL A 106 2.29 -20.30 30.15
CA VAL A 106 2.26 -19.23 29.15
C VAL A 106 3.48 -18.35 29.26
N THR A 107 3.86 -17.90 30.46
CA THR A 107 5.03 -17.02 30.65
C THR A 107 6.32 -17.69 30.20
N ILE A 108 6.52 -18.98 30.53
CA ILE A 108 7.71 -19.73 30.09
C ILE A 108 7.74 -19.81 28.56
N SER A 109 6.62 -20.15 27.92
CA SER A 109 6.54 -20.23 26.45
C SER A 109 6.74 -18.89 25.77
N ILE A 110 6.12 -17.82 26.29
CA ILE A 110 6.30 -16.46 25.76
C ILE A 110 7.76 -16.04 25.84
N ILE A 111 8.45 -16.28 26.96
CA ILE A 111 9.88 -15.95 27.10
C ILE A 111 10.72 -16.70 26.06
N ILE A 112 10.47 -17.99 25.85
CA ILE A 112 11.23 -18.80 24.89
C ILE A 112 10.94 -18.34 23.45
N ILE A 113 9.65 -18.13 23.11
CA ILE A 113 9.25 -17.64 21.78
C ILE A 113 9.87 -16.28 21.53
N LEU A 114 9.80 -15.35 22.48
CA LEU A 114 10.35 -14.01 22.36
C LEU A 114 11.88 -14.03 22.21
N LEU A 115 12.58 -14.90 22.96
CA LEU A 115 14.02 -15.04 22.85
C LEU A 115 14.45 -15.57 21.47
N LEU A 116 13.82 -16.64 20.99
CA LEU A 116 14.14 -17.21 19.67
C LEU A 116 13.77 -16.28 18.52
N SER A 117 12.58 -15.67 18.57
CA SER A 117 12.14 -14.69 17.57
C SER A 117 13.04 -13.45 17.54
N SER A 118 13.51 -12.97 18.70
CA SER A 118 14.46 -11.85 18.77
C SER A 118 15.82 -12.21 18.17
N ILE A 119 16.37 -13.39 18.48
CA ILE A 119 17.63 -13.85 17.88
C ILE A 119 17.50 -13.94 16.36
N PHE A 120 16.40 -14.52 15.86
CA PHE A 120 16.14 -14.59 14.42
C PHE A 120 15.99 -13.21 13.79
N SER A 121 15.23 -12.31 14.42
CA SER A 121 15.07 -10.92 13.98
C SER A 121 16.41 -10.20 13.88
N ILE A 122 17.27 -10.32 14.90
CA ILE A 122 18.58 -9.66 14.93
C ILE A 122 19.45 -10.16 13.77
N LEU A 123 19.52 -11.47 13.55
CA LEU A 123 20.30 -12.05 12.46
C LEU A 123 19.76 -11.64 11.08
N LEU A 124 18.43 -11.64 10.92
CA LEU A 124 17.76 -11.15 9.71
C LEU A 124 18.11 -9.68 9.43
N LEU A 125 18.08 -8.83 10.45
CA LEU A 125 18.42 -7.41 10.33
C LEU A 125 19.89 -7.20 10.02
N MET A 126 20.79 -7.99 10.61
CA MET A 126 22.23 -7.94 10.30
C MET A 126 22.49 -8.26 8.83
N VAL A 127 21.80 -9.26 8.26
CA VAL A 127 21.89 -9.58 6.83
C VAL A 127 21.41 -8.41 5.98
N ASN A 128 20.23 -7.85 6.29
CA ASN A 128 19.67 -6.76 5.48
C ASN A 128 20.48 -5.44 5.57
N ASN A 129 21.07 -5.14 6.72
CA ASN A 129 21.88 -3.93 6.94
C ASN A 129 23.17 -3.91 6.08
N GLN A 130 23.55 -5.05 5.50
CA GLN A 130 24.65 -5.08 4.53
C GLN A 130 24.26 -4.43 3.21
N TYR A 131 23.00 -4.55 2.78
CA TYR A 131 22.53 -4.16 1.44
C TYR A 131 21.56 -2.97 1.41
N TYR A 132 20.84 -2.72 2.50
CA TYR A 132 19.83 -1.67 2.58
C TYR A 132 20.30 -0.50 3.46
N PRO A 133 19.90 0.74 3.12
CA PRO A 133 20.16 1.91 3.94
C PRO A 133 19.40 1.83 5.27
N LYS A 134 19.93 2.51 6.29
CA LYS A 134 19.44 2.43 7.67
C LYS A 134 17.95 2.74 7.81
N GLU A 135 17.42 3.69 7.03
CA GLU A 135 16.00 4.07 7.07
C GLU A 135 15.08 2.95 6.59
N LEU A 136 15.51 2.15 5.60
CA LEU A 136 14.77 0.96 5.20
C LEU A 136 14.90 -0.14 6.26
N VAL A 137 16.07 -0.30 6.88
CA VAL A 137 16.30 -1.25 7.99
C VAL A 137 15.42 -0.93 9.20
N GLU A 138 15.18 0.35 9.52
CA GLU A 138 14.29 0.77 10.61
C GLU A 138 12.85 0.28 10.42
N ILE A 139 12.36 0.22 9.18
CA ILE A 139 11.05 -0.40 8.87
C ILE A 139 11.10 -1.90 9.18
N MET A 140 12.18 -2.57 8.79
CA MET A 140 12.34 -4.01 9.05
C MET A 140 12.36 -4.34 10.55
N ILE A 141 12.91 -3.44 11.38
CA ILE A 141 12.87 -3.57 12.84
C ILE A 141 11.42 -3.55 13.33
N LYS A 142 10.63 -2.57 12.87
CA LYS A 142 9.21 -2.44 13.24
C LYS A 142 8.40 -3.66 12.79
N ASP A 143 8.63 -4.13 11.57
CA ASP A 143 7.98 -5.33 11.03
C ASP A 143 8.35 -6.60 11.81
N SER A 144 9.64 -6.81 12.08
CA SER A 144 10.13 -7.99 12.80
C SER A 144 9.61 -8.03 14.24
N PHE A 145 9.50 -6.86 14.88
CA PHE A 145 8.85 -6.75 16.17
C PHE A 145 7.38 -7.17 16.12
N ALA A 146 6.61 -6.67 15.14
CA ALA A 146 5.22 -7.08 14.95
C ALA A 146 5.07 -8.58 14.65
N PHE A 147 5.97 -9.17 13.85
CA PHE A 147 5.97 -10.62 13.58
C PHE A 147 6.17 -11.43 14.86
N SER A 148 7.00 -10.94 15.78
CA SER A 148 7.22 -11.56 17.09
C SER A 148 5.95 -11.55 17.95
N LEU A 149 5.19 -10.45 17.93
CA LEU A 149 3.87 -10.36 18.58
C LEU A 149 2.87 -11.35 17.97
N ILE A 150 2.83 -11.43 16.64
CA ILE A 150 1.97 -12.36 15.89
C ILE A 150 2.27 -13.82 16.27
N SER A 151 3.55 -14.16 16.46
CA SER A 151 3.97 -15.48 16.93
C SER A 151 3.40 -15.82 18.31
N ILE A 152 3.48 -14.88 19.26
CA ILE A 152 2.98 -15.05 20.64
C ILE A 152 1.44 -15.20 20.66
N ILE A 153 0.73 -14.39 19.87
CA ILE A 153 -0.73 -14.47 19.76
C ILE A 153 -1.13 -15.81 19.13
N SER A 154 -0.45 -16.22 18.05
CA SER A 154 -0.68 -17.52 17.38
C SER A 154 -0.52 -18.67 18.36
N TYR A 155 0.58 -18.66 19.13
CA TYR A 155 0.82 -19.64 20.19
C TYR A 155 -0.34 -19.70 21.18
N SER A 156 -0.80 -18.55 21.67
CA SER A 156 -1.84 -18.48 22.71
C SER A 156 -3.21 -18.95 22.18
N LEU A 157 -3.61 -18.52 20.98
CA LEU A 157 -4.87 -18.91 20.35
C LEU A 157 -4.88 -20.40 19.98
N VAL A 158 -3.81 -20.92 19.38
CA VAL A 158 -3.72 -22.35 19.02
C VAL A 158 -3.67 -23.23 20.26
N SER A 159 -2.96 -22.81 21.32
CA SER A 159 -2.98 -23.50 22.61
C SER A 159 -4.41 -23.57 23.16
N ALA A 160 -5.19 -22.50 23.03
CA ALA A 160 -6.58 -22.47 23.48
C ALA A 160 -7.46 -23.44 22.67
N LEU A 161 -7.23 -23.55 21.36
CA LEU A 161 -7.93 -24.50 20.49
C LEU A 161 -7.61 -25.95 20.84
N ILE A 162 -6.34 -26.28 21.03
CA ILE A 162 -5.87 -27.64 21.34
C ILE A 162 -6.54 -28.15 22.62
N ILE A 163 -6.66 -27.30 23.64
CA ILE A 163 -7.12 -27.69 24.98
C ILE A 163 -8.65 -27.74 25.11
N GLU A 164 -9.38 -26.96 24.31
CA GLU A 164 -10.83 -26.77 24.45
C GLU A 164 -11.63 -28.07 24.30
N GLN A 165 -12.46 -28.39 25.31
CA GLN A 165 -13.28 -29.60 25.32
C GLN A 165 -14.68 -29.41 24.71
N ASN A 166 -15.20 -28.19 24.66
CA ASN A 166 -16.53 -27.91 24.12
C ASN A 166 -16.47 -27.53 22.65
N LYS A 167 -17.11 -28.33 21.79
CA LYS A 167 -17.14 -28.13 20.34
C LYS A 167 -17.67 -26.77 19.90
N LYS A 168 -18.67 -26.20 20.59
CA LYS A 168 -19.23 -24.89 20.23
C LYS A 168 -18.24 -23.77 20.51
N VAL A 169 -17.60 -23.80 21.69
CA VAL A 169 -16.59 -22.80 22.07
C VAL A 169 -15.32 -22.95 21.23
N PHE A 170 -14.96 -24.19 20.86
CA PHE A 170 -13.88 -24.48 19.93
C PHE A 170 -14.10 -23.78 18.58
N ILE A 171 -15.30 -23.89 18.00
CA ILE A 171 -15.63 -23.23 16.72
C ILE A 171 -15.50 -21.70 16.86
N LEU A 172 -16.00 -21.11 17.94
CA LEU A 172 -15.88 -19.66 18.16
C LEU A 172 -14.41 -19.20 18.28
N LYS A 173 -13.59 -19.94 19.03
CA LYS A 173 -12.15 -19.66 19.14
C LYS A 173 -11.44 -19.86 17.79
N LEU A 174 -11.90 -20.81 16.97
CA LEU A 174 -11.35 -21.07 15.64
C LEU A 174 -11.65 -19.91 14.70
N VAL A 175 -12.87 -19.37 14.75
CA VAL A 175 -13.24 -18.17 13.99
C VAL A 175 -12.34 -16.99 14.38
N ILE A 176 -12.09 -16.75 15.67
CA ILE A 176 -11.15 -15.70 16.10
C ILE A 176 -9.74 -15.94 15.54
N PHE A 177 -9.26 -17.17 15.56
CA PHE A 177 -7.94 -17.48 15.00
C PHE A 177 -7.88 -17.24 13.48
N ILE A 178 -8.93 -17.60 12.73
CA ILE A 178 -9.02 -17.34 11.30
C ILE A 178 -9.07 -15.83 11.00
N LEU A 179 -9.87 -15.06 11.74
CA LEU A 179 -9.93 -13.61 11.60
C LEU A 179 -8.57 -12.96 11.94
N PHE A 180 -7.89 -13.45 12.97
CA PHE A 180 -6.54 -13.02 13.31
C PHE A 180 -5.53 -13.29 12.18
N ILE A 181 -5.59 -14.45 11.53
CA ILE A 181 -4.75 -14.75 10.35
C ILE A 181 -5.04 -13.73 9.25
N PHE A 182 -6.32 -13.49 8.94
CA PHE A 182 -6.72 -12.57 7.88
C PHE A 182 -6.22 -11.13 8.14
N LEU A 183 -6.32 -10.65 9.38
CA LEU A 183 -5.82 -9.34 9.79
C LEU A 183 -4.29 -9.24 9.83
N SER A 184 -3.61 -10.35 10.09
CA SER A 184 -2.14 -10.39 10.16
C SER A 184 -1.50 -10.37 8.77
N ILE A 185 -2.20 -10.85 7.73
CA ILE A 185 -1.70 -10.89 6.36
C ILE A 185 -1.82 -9.50 5.73
N LYS A 186 -0.71 -8.76 5.75
CA LYS A 186 -0.56 -7.46 5.09
C LYS A 186 0.88 -7.26 4.63
N SER A 187 1.09 -6.36 3.67
CA SER A 187 2.41 -6.03 3.14
C SER A 187 3.10 -4.86 3.86
N ARG A 188 2.32 -3.99 4.54
CA ARG A 188 2.78 -2.68 5.02
C ARG A 188 2.18 -2.27 6.37
N PHE A 189 2.79 -1.26 6.99
CA PHE A 189 2.30 -0.57 8.19
C PHE A 189 1.98 -1.50 9.36
N PHE A 190 2.89 -2.43 9.69
CA PHE A 190 2.68 -3.31 10.84
C PHE A 190 2.53 -2.57 12.16
N ILE A 191 3.20 -1.42 12.30
CA ILE A 191 3.17 -0.61 13.53
C ILE A 191 1.82 0.08 13.78
N GLN A 192 1.04 0.40 12.75
CA GLN A 192 -0.25 1.08 12.93
C GLN A 192 -1.25 0.18 13.67
N ASP A 193 -1.14 -1.14 13.50
CA ASP A 193 -1.97 -2.13 14.20
C ASP A 193 -1.39 -2.54 15.55
N PHE A 194 -0.35 -1.84 16.04
CA PHE A 194 0.29 -2.19 17.31
C PHE A 194 -0.71 -2.18 18.48
N SER A 195 -1.64 -1.24 18.50
CA SER A 195 -2.70 -1.18 19.52
C SER A 195 -3.58 -2.44 19.50
N LEU A 196 -3.95 -2.92 18.31
CA LEU A 196 -4.74 -4.14 18.12
C LEU A 196 -3.96 -5.38 18.55
N PHE A 197 -2.71 -5.53 18.11
CA PHE A 197 -1.86 -6.66 18.50
C PHE A 197 -1.56 -6.66 20.01
N PHE A 198 -1.33 -5.48 20.60
CA PHE A 198 -1.09 -5.34 22.02
C PHE A 198 -2.33 -5.73 22.84
N ALA A 199 -3.52 -5.26 22.44
CA ALA A 199 -4.78 -5.66 23.07
C ALA A 199 -4.99 -7.19 22.98
N LEU A 200 -4.66 -7.80 21.85
CA LEU A 200 -4.71 -9.26 21.68
C LEU A 200 -3.69 -10.02 22.53
N ILE A 201 -2.48 -9.51 22.69
CA ILE A 201 -1.48 -10.14 23.57
C ILE A 201 -1.99 -10.16 25.00
N ILE A 202 -2.65 -9.10 25.46
CA ILE A 202 -3.24 -9.05 26.80
C ILE A 202 -4.45 -9.99 26.90
N PHE A 203 -5.29 -10.05 25.86
CA PHE A 203 -6.54 -10.79 25.91
C PHE A 203 -6.38 -12.31 25.66
N SER A 204 -5.44 -12.71 24.80
CA SER A 204 -5.27 -14.12 24.37
C SER A 204 -4.92 -15.11 25.51
N PRO A 205 -4.17 -14.74 26.57
CA PRO A 205 -4.01 -15.59 27.75
C PRO A 205 -5.32 -15.92 28.46
N PHE A 206 -6.31 -15.02 28.45
CA PHE A 206 -7.64 -15.29 29.03
C PHE A 206 -8.44 -16.29 28.17
N ILE A 207 -8.30 -16.22 26.84
CA ILE A 207 -8.89 -17.21 25.93
C ILE A 207 -8.34 -18.61 26.21
N LEU A 208 -7.03 -18.70 26.43
CA LEU A 208 -6.36 -19.94 26.83
C LEU A 208 -6.79 -20.41 28.22
N LEU A 209 -6.87 -19.50 29.19
CA LEU A 209 -7.32 -19.81 30.55
C LEU A 209 -8.74 -20.40 30.56
N ASP A 210 -9.67 -19.85 29.77
CA ASP A 210 -11.02 -20.42 29.61
C ASP A 210 -10.96 -21.87 29.09
N SER A 211 -10.07 -22.17 28.12
CA SER A 211 -9.88 -23.54 27.64
C SER A 211 -9.37 -24.48 28.74
N PHE A 212 -8.49 -24.02 29.63
CA PHE A 212 -8.08 -24.83 30.80
C PHE A 212 -9.23 -25.10 31.76
N TYR A 213 -10.09 -24.12 32.02
CA TYR A 213 -11.30 -24.32 32.83
C TYR A 213 -12.28 -25.32 32.19
N SER A 214 -12.33 -25.37 30.85
CA SER A 214 -13.20 -26.31 30.12
C SER A 214 -12.96 -27.77 30.47
N ILE A 215 -11.74 -28.14 30.89
CA ILE A 215 -11.38 -29.51 31.30
C ILE A 215 -12.11 -29.94 32.57
N LYS A 216 -12.41 -28.98 33.47
CA LYS A 216 -13.25 -29.19 34.66
C LYS A 216 -14.73 -28.93 34.38
N HIS A 217 -15.12 -28.78 33.12
CA HIS A 217 -16.46 -28.31 32.71
C HIS A 217 -16.83 -26.94 33.33
N GLN A 218 -15.83 -26.12 33.64
CA GLN A 218 -15.98 -24.76 34.15
C GLN A 218 -15.70 -23.74 33.05
N ARG A 219 -16.11 -22.49 33.26
CA ARG A 219 -15.87 -21.36 32.37
C ARG A 219 -15.46 -20.13 33.16
N LEU A 220 -14.79 -19.21 32.48
CA LEU A 220 -14.63 -17.86 33.01
C LEU A 220 -16.00 -17.16 33.10
N GLY A 221 -16.13 -16.21 34.02
CA GLY A 221 -17.40 -15.55 34.33
C GLY A 221 -17.94 -14.62 33.23
N LYS A 222 -19.08 -13.98 33.50
CA LYS A 222 -19.80 -13.11 32.55
C LYS A 222 -18.97 -11.96 31.97
N ILE A 223 -17.99 -11.47 32.72
CA ILE A 223 -17.08 -10.40 32.26
C ILE A 223 -16.26 -10.89 31.06
N TYR A 224 -15.69 -12.10 31.14
CA TYR A 224 -14.92 -12.69 30.04
C TYR A 224 -15.80 -12.94 28.82
N THR A 225 -17.00 -13.50 28.99
CA THR A 225 -17.88 -13.78 27.86
C THR A 225 -18.30 -12.50 27.13
N SER A 226 -18.54 -11.42 27.87
CA SER A 226 -18.86 -10.11 27.30
C SER A 226 -17.66 -9.52 26.55
N ALA A 227 -16.46 -9.55 27.15
CA ALA A 227 -15.24 -9.11 26.50
C ALA A 227 -14.93 -9.92 25.23
N PHE A 228 -15.11 -11.25 25.28
CA PHE A 228 -14.89 -12.14 24.13
C PHE A 228 -15.83 -11.80 22.96
N ALA A 229 -17.12 -11.52 23.25
CA ALA A 229 -18.07 -11.10 22.23
C ALA A 229 -17.67 -9.75 21.60
N ILE A 230 -17.25 -8.78 22.42
CA ILE A 230 -16.77 -7.47 21.94
C ILE A 230 -15.55 -7.65 21.02
N PHE A 231 -14.55 -8.42 21.45
CA PHE A 231 -13.38 -8.72 20.62
C PHE A 231 -13.77 -9.39 19.30
N LEU A 232 -14.67 -10.38 19.33
CA LEU A 232 -15.14 -11.03 18.12
C LEU A 232 -15.81 -10.04 17.14
N THR A 233 -16.68 -9.15 17.64
CA THR A 233 -17.33 -8.13 16.81
C THR A 233 -16.31 -7.16 16.20
N ILE A 234 -15.35 -6.69 16.99
CA ILE A 234 -14.26 -5.81 16.52
C ILE A 234 -13.46 -6.51 15.41
N PHE A 235 -13.14 -7.79 15.58
CA PHE A 235 -12.36 -8.55 14.60
C PHE A 235 -13.11 -8.77 13.29
N ILE A 236 -14.42 -9.04 13.36
CA ILE A 236 -15.28 -9.13 12.18
C ILE A 236 -15.29 -7.80 11.44
N TYR A 237 -15.47 -6.68 12.16
CA TYR A 237 -15.48 -5.34 11.56
C TYR A 237 -14.17 -5.02 10.84
N PHE A 238 -13.01 -5.15 11.51
CA PHE A 238 -11.71 -4.87 10.87
C PHE A 238 -11.40 -5.84 9.72
N SER A 239 -11.84 -7.10 9.81
CA SER A 239 -11.65 -8.06 8.72
C SER A 239 -12.52 -7.70 7.51
N TYR A 240 -13.73 -7.19 7.73
CA TYR A 240 -14.59 -6.69 6.66
C TYR A 240 -13.97 -5.48 5.95
N GLU A 241 -13.50 -4.49 6.71
CA GLU A 241 -12.80 -3.32 6.16
C GLU A 241 -11.58 -3.71 5.32
N ASN A 242 -10.75 -4.63 5.84
CA ASN A 242 -9.59 -5.14 5.10
C ASN A 242 -9.99 -5.94 3.85
N TYR A 243 -11.14 -6.63 3.87
CA TYR A 243 -11.66 -7.33 2.70
C TYR A 243 -12.12 -6.35 1.61
N GLU A 244 -12.94 -5.35 1.97
CA GLU A 244 -13.41 -4.35 1.00
C GLU A 244 -12.23 -3.64 0.33
N LYS A 245 -11.26 -3.19 1.14
CA LYS A 245 -10.08 -2.49 0.65
C LYS A 245 -9.24 -3.29 -0.35
N ASN A 246 -9.07 -4.60 -0.12
CA ASN A 246 -8.14 -5.42 -0.91
C ASN A 246 -8.80 -6.20 -2.06
N TYR A 247 -10.09 -6.53 -1.96
CA TYR A 247 -10.74 -7.49 -2.85
C TYR A 247 -12.00 -6.98 -3.55
N GLN A 248 -12.60 -5.87 -3.09
CA GLN A 248 -13.79 -5.34 -3.75
C GLN A 248 -13.39 -4.76 -5.12
N LYS A 249 -13.93 -5.36 -6.18
CA LYS A 249 -13.70 -4.87 -7.54
C LYS A 249 -14.47 -3.58 -7.74
N GLU A 250 -13.77 -2.55 -8.21
CA GLU A 250 -14.41 -1.35 -8.73
C GLU A 250 -15.27 -1.70 -9.96
N PHE A 251 -16.56 -1.35 -9.91
CA PHE A 251 -17.47 -1.45 -11.05
C PHE A 251 -17.69 -0.06 -11.65
N TYR A 252 -17.59 0.05 -12.97
CA TYR A 252 -17.91 1.28 -13.70
C TYR A 252 -19.26 1.08 -14.38
N LYS A 253 -20.34 1.58 -13.78
CA LYS A 253 -21.68 1.45 -14.37
C LYS A 253 -21.86 2.33 -15.59
N TYR A 254 -21.29 3.54 -15.61
CA TYR A 254 -21.35 4.42 -16.77
C TYR A 254 -19.96 4.83 -17.27
N TYR A 255 -19.73 4.68 -18.57
CA TYR A 255 -18.65 5.32 -19.31
C TYR A 255 -19.25 6.41 -20.18
N ILE A 256 -19.00 7.66 -19.83
CA ILE A 256 -19.55 8.82 -20.54
C ILE A 256 -18.48 9.38 -21.47
N PHE A 257 -18.83 9.78 -22.69
CA PHE A 257 -17.96 10.47 -23.63
C PHE A 257 -18.73 11.61 -24.29
N TYR A 258 -18.03 12.54 -24.93
CA TYR A 258 -18.67 13.57 -25.74
C TYR A 258 -18.49 13.21 -27.22
N SER A 259 -19.59 13.20 -27.97
CA SER A 259 -19.55 12.97 -29.41
C SER A 259 -19.53 14.30 -30.15
N ASP A 260 -18.47 14.56 -30.92
CA ASP A 260 -18.43 15.72 -31.82
C ASP A 260 -19.37 15.57 -33.03
N ILE A 261 -19.91 14.38 -33.28
CA ILE A 261 -20.88 14.10 -34.36
C ILE A 261 -22.31 14.37 -33.90
N GLU A 262 -22.69 13.86 -32.73
CA GLU A 262 -24.02 14.06 -32.15
C GLU A 262 -24.13 15.39 -31.38
N GLU A 263 -22.99 16.05 -31.13
CA GLU A 263 -22.85 17.26 -30.31
C GLU A 263 -23.37 17.12 -28.87
N ASP A 264 -23.47 15.88 -28.36
CA ASP A 264 -23.97 15.56 -27.03
C ASP A 264 -23.11 14.49 -26.33
N PHE A 265 -23.35 14.29 -25.03
CA PHE A 265 -22.76 13.22 -24.25
C PHE A 265 -23.42 11.88 -24.59
N VAL A 266 -22.59 10.93 -25.00
CA VAL A 266 -22.97 9.54 -25.22
C VAL A 266 -22.46 8.68 -24.06
N TYR A 267 -23.19 7.64 -23.71
CA TYR A 267 -22.82 6.73 -22.63
C TYR A 267 -22.74 5.28 -23.10
N GLN A 268 -21.88 4.51 -22.43
CA GLN A 268 -21.93 3.06 -22.35
C GLN A 268 -22.28 2.69 -20.90
N LYS A 269 -23.45 2.10 -20.69
CA LYS A 269 -23.94 1.60 -19.40
C LYS A 269 -23.61 0.12 -19.28
N ASN A 270 -22.95 -0.25 -18.20
CA ASN A 270 -22.54 -1.63 -17.90
C ASN A 270 -23.51 -2.25 -16.89
N PHE A 271 -24.11 -3.38 -17.24
CA PHE A 271 -24.98 -4.15 -16.34
C PHE A 271 -24.26 -5.34 -15.69
N GLY A 272 -22.97 -5.51 -15.96
CA GLY A 272 -22.20 -6.69 -15.60
C GLY A 272 -22.36 -7.79 -16.65
N ALA A 273 -21.62 -8.89 -16.47
CA ALA A 273 -21.67 -10.07 -17.36
C ALA A 273 -21.58 -9.75 -18.87
N HIS A 274 -20.79 -8.75 -19.24
CA HIS A 274 -20.62 -8.25 -20.63
C HIS A 274 -21.92 -7.73 -21.29
N GLN A 275 -22.89 -7.29 -20.50
CA GLN A 275 -24.11 -6.64 -21.00
C GLN A 275 -23.94 -5.13 -20.96
N PHE A 276 -24.15 -4.50 -22.12
CA PHE A 276 -23.99 -3.07 -22.31
C PHE A 276 -25.18 -2.44 -23.03
N GLU A 277 -25.56 -1.24 -22.61
CA GLU A 277 -26.47 -0.35 -23.33
C GLU A 277 -25.72 0.91 -23.71
N TYR A 278 -25.94 1.39 -24.93
CA TYR A 278 -25.32 2.60 -25.45
C TYR A 278 -26.41 3.61 -25.77
N GLY A 279 -26.18 4.89 -25.51
CA GLY A 279 -27.20 5.90 -25.81
C GLY A 279 -26.79 7.33 -25.51
N ILE A 280 -27.73 8.24 -25.78
CA ILE A 280 -27.75 9.62 -25.30
C ILE A 280 -28.86 9.70 -24.26
N LYS A 281 -28.56 10.30 -23.11
CA LYS A 281 -29.51 10.40 -21.99
C LYS A 281 -30.82 11.04 -22.45
N ASN A 282 -31.95 10.36 -22.21
CA ASN A 282 -33.30 10.81 -22.55
C ASN A 282 -33.57 11.08 -24.05
N SER A 283 -32.74 10.55 -24.96
CA SER A 283 -32.88 10.82 -26.40
C SER A 283 -33.02 9.52 -27.20
N LYS A 284 -31.94 8.77 -27.41
CA LYS A 284 -31.92 7.54 -28.20
C LYS A 284 -30.91 6.52 -27.65
N THR A 285 -31.15 5.25 -27.96
CA THR A 285 -30.20 4.15 -27.75
C THR A 285 -29.50 3.80 -29.05
N PHE A 286 -28.29 3.27 -28.96
CA PHE A 286 -27.48 2.83 -30.09
C PHE A 286 -27.23 1.33 -30.04
N SER A 287 -27.08 0.73 -31.22
CA SER A 287 -26.26 -0.47 -31.34
C SER A 287 -24.79 -0.16 -31.02
N GLN A 288 -24.00 -1.18 -30.69
CA GLN A 288 -22.56 -0.98 -30.43
C GLN A 288 -21.85 -0.29 -31.61
N LYS A 289 -22.17 -0.69 -32.85
CA LYS A 289 -21.54 -0.13 -34.05
C LYS A 289 -21.87 1.35 -34.23
N GLU A 290 -23.14 1.72 -34.05
CA GLU A 290 -23.57 3.13 -34.11
C GLU A 290 -22.86 3.96 -33.03
N TYR A 291 -22.76 3.44 -31.81
CA TYR A 291 -22.02 4.11 -30.74
C TYR A 291 -20.55 4.33 -31.09
N GLU A 292 -19.85 3.32 -31.63
CA GLU A 292 -18.46 3.47 -32.08
C GLU A 292 -18.31 4.52 -33.19
N ASP A 293 -19.26 4.56 -34.14
CA ASP A 293 -19.28 5.53 -35.22
C ASP A 293 -19.46 6.98 -34.71
N THR A 294 -20.16 7.19 -33.59
CA THR A 294 -20.33 8.52 -32.97
C THR A 294 -19.07 9.04 -32.26
N LEU A 295 -18.08 8.19 -32.00
CA LEU A 295 -16.86 8.52 -31.24
C LEU A 295 -15.59 8.28 -32.06
N PRO A 296 -15.40 9.01 -33.18
CA PRO A 296 -14.33 8.74 -34.13
C PRO A 296 -12.93 8.91 -33.52
N PHE A 297 -12.76 9.81 -32.55
CA PHE A 297 -11.46 10.00 -31.88
C PHE A 297 -11.14 8.88 -30.89
N VAL A 298 -12.14 8.36 -30.17
CA VAL A 298 -11.97 7.22 -29.26
C VAL A 298 -11.59 5.96 -30.06
N TYR A 299 -12.35 5.69 -31.13
CA TYR A 299 -12.24 4.49 -31.97
C TYR A 299 -11.42 4.69 -33.26
N TYR A 300 -10.55 5.69 -33.32
CA TYR A 300 -9.79 6.03 -34.53
C TYR A 300 -8.98 4.87 -35.13
N ARG A 301 -8.52 3.91 -34.30
CA ARG A 301 -7.84 2.69 -34.77
C ARG A 301 -8.75 1.77 -35.57
N ASN A 302 -10.02 1.65 -35.18
CA ASN A 302 -11.01 0.90 -35.95
C ASN A 302 -11.26 1.60 -37.29
N LEU A 303 -11.38 2.94 -37.28
CA LEU A 303 -11.53 3.73 -38.49
C LEU A 303 -10.32 3.62 -39.43
N GLU A 304 -9.11 3.59 -38.88
CA GLU A 304 -7.87 3.36 -39.65
C GLU A 304 -7.91 2.02 -40.38
N LEU A 305 -8.23 0.93 -39.67
CA LEU A 305 -8.32 -0.42 -40.26
C LEU A 305 -9.43 -0.51 -41.31
N GLN A 306 -10.48 0.30 -41.16
CA GLN A 306 -11.59 0.38 -42.11
C GLN A 306 -11.32 1.33 -43.29
N ASN A 307 -10.13 1.95 -43.36
CA ASN A 307 -9.79 3.00 -44.34
C ASN A 307 -10.77 4.19 -44.34
N ARG A 308 -11.25 4.58 -43.15
CA ARG A 308 -12.19 5.69 -42.91
C ARG A 308 -11.53 6.93 -42.29
N LEU A 309 -10.19 6.97 -42.23
CA LEU A 309 -9.42 8.17 -41.92
C LEU A 309 -8.91 8.83 -43.20
N PRO A 310 -8.77 10.17 -43.23
CA PRO A 310 -9.07 11.12 -42.17
C PRO A 310 -10.59 11.33 -41.98
N VAL A 311 -11.01 11.75 -40.79
CA VAL A 311 -12.40 12.16 -40.53
C VAL A 311 -12.55 13.67 -40.66
N VAL A 312 -13.72 14.13 -41.10
CA VAL A 312 -14.06 15.56 -41.17
C VAL A 312 -15.08 15.87 -40.09
N ILE A 313 -14.74 16.77 -39.18
CA ILE A 313 -15.58 17.19 -38.06
C ILE A 313 -15.51 18.72 -37.97
N LYS A 314 -16.66 19.41 -38.04
CA LYS A 314 -16.75 20.89 -37.99
C LYS A 314 -15.77 21.57 -38.96
N ASP A 315 -15.78 21.11 -40.21
CA ASP A 315 -14.93 21.60 -41.31
C ASP A 315 -13.42 21.46 -41.08
N ARG A 316 -13.01 20.68 -40.07
CA ARG A 316 -11.61 20.31 -39.82
C ARG A 316 -11.38 18.84 -40.17
N ILE A 317 -10.27 18.61 -40.87
CA ILE A 317 -9.80 17.27 -41.22
C ILE A 317 -8.91 16.80 -40.08
N PHE A 318 -9.17 15.59 -39.58
CA PHE A 318 -8.36 14.93 -38.55
C PHE A 318 -7.78 13.64 -39.10
N ASN A 319 -6.47 13.62 -39.30
CA ASN A 319 -5.73 12.42 -39.68
C ASN A 319 -5.31 11.60 -38.44
N LYS A 320 -4.72 10.43 -38.69
CA LYS A 320 -4.25 9.52 -37.64
C LYS A 320 -3.26 10.19 -36.68
N ASP A 321 -2.29 10.92 -37.21
CA ASP A 321 -1.21 11.51 -36.42
C ASP A 321 -1.73 12.67 -35.57
N GLU A 322 -2.61 13.52 -36.10
CA GLU A 322 -3.28 14.58 -35.35
C GLU A 322 -4.10 14.03 -34.18
N ILE A 323 -4.87 12.96 -34.40
CA ILE A 323 -5.64 12.31 -33.33
C ILE A 323 -4.69 11.71 -32.27
N ARG A 324 -3.67 10.98 -32.71
CA ARG A 324 -2.69 10.34 -31.81
C ARG A 324 -1.94 11.39 -30.99
N ASP A 325 -1.48 12.45 -31.62
CA ASP A 325 -0.63 13.46 -31.00
C ASP A 325 -1.44 14.38 -30.08
N ALA A 326 -2.77 14.45 -30.24
CA ALA A 326 -3.68 15.11 -29.31
C ALA A 326 -4.05 14.27 -28.06
N LYS A 327 -3.89 12.94 -28.10
CA LYS A 327 -4.33 12.05 -27.01
C LYS A 327 -3.44 12.08 -25.77
N LEU A 328 -4.02 12.54 -24.67
CA LEU A 328 -3.44 12.52 -23.33
C LEU A 328 -4.51 12.11 -22.33
N SER A 329 -4.15 11.29 -21.34
CA SER A 329 -5.07 10.94 -20.27
C SER A 329 -4.39 10.92 -18.92
N PHE A 330 -5.08 11.42 -17.90
CA PHE A 330 -4.66 11.30 -16.51
C PHE A 330 -5.73 10.58 -15.72
N ASP A 331 -5.30 9.69 -14.84
CA ASP A 331 -6.17 8.97 -13.93
C ASP A 331 -5.87 9.38 -12.49
N TYR A 332 -6.93 9.49 -11.71
CA TYR A 332 -6.92 9.68 -10.27
C TYR A 332 -7.84 8.66 -9.63
N GLN A 333 -7.38 8.08 -8.52
CA GLN A 333 -8.20 7.24 -7.67
C GLN A 333 -7.95 7.63 -6.21
N PRO A 334 -8.96 7.57 -5.34
CA PRO A 334 -8.79 7.90 -3.92
C PRO A 334 -7.67 7.10 -3.24
N ARG A 335 -7.44 5.85 -3.66
CA ARG A 335 -6.34 5.01 -3.14
C ARG A 335 -4.94 5.58 -3.40
N TYR A 336 -4.78 6.55 -4.30
CA TYR A 336 -3.48 7.20 -4.50
C TYR A 336 -3.11 8.16 -3.36
N LEU A 337 -4.05 8.48 -2.47
CA LEU A 337 -3.80 9.22 -1.23
C LEU A 337 -3.15 8.37 -0.15
N GLU A 338 -3.11 7.05 -0.34
CA GLU A 338 -2.51 6.16 0.64
C GLU A 338 -1.03 6.48 0.80
N GLU A 339 -0.65 6.76 2.04
CA GLU A 339 0.74 7.00 2.39
C GLU A 339 1.56 5.75 2.11
N LYS A 340 2.82 5.98 1.70
CA LYS A 340 3.83 4.92 1.65
C LYS A 340 4.45 4.78 3.02
N GLU A 341 4.99 3.60 3.31
CA GLU A 341 5.67 3.39 4.58
C GLU A 341 6.95 4.23 4.72
N ILE A 342 7.53 4.64 3.60
CA ILE A 342 8.66 5.58 3.56
C ILE A 342 8.70 6.40 2.28
N ASP A 343 8.99 7.68 2.45
CA ASP A 343 9.27 8.63 1.39
C ASP A 343 10.75 8.54 0.98
N PHE A 344 11.09 7.49 0.24
CA PHE A 344 12.44 7.21 -0.27
C PHE A 344 12.44 7.01 -1.78
N PHE A 345 13.00 7.95 -2.53
CA PHE A 345 12.77 8.11 -3.96
C PHE A 345 14.07 8.00 -4.78
N PRO A 346 14.03 7.39 -5.98
CA PRO A 346 15.18 7.37 -6.88
C PRO A 346 15.49 8.79 -7.39
N LEU A 347 16.74 9.24 -7.27
CA LEU A 347 17.20 10.53 -7.79
C LEU A 347 17.72 10.36 -9.22
N PHE A 348 16.81 10.42 -10.20
CA PHE A 348 17.18 10.30 -11.62
C PHE A 348 18.14 11.40 -12.05
N ASN A 349 19.05 11.03 -12.95
CA ASN A 349 20.11 11.90 -13.43
C ASN A 349 20.26 11.76 -14.95
N PRO A 350 19.28 12.23 -15.75
CA PRO A 350 19.41 12.25 -17.19
C PRO A 350 20.70 12.96 -17.60
N GLN A 351 21.37 12.38 -18.60
CA GLN A 351 22.62 12.90 -19.15
C GLN A 351 22.35 13.44 -20.55
N SER A 352 22.87 14.63 -20.86
CA SER A 352 22.78 15.25 -22.18
C SER A 352 23.40 14.39 -23.30
N THR A 353 24.33 13.50 -22.95
CA THR A 353 25.05 12.61 -23.87
C THR A 353 24.38 11.25 -24.07
N VAL A 354 23.31 10.93 -23.33
CA VAL A 354 22.66 9.61 -23.37
C VAL A 354 21.18 9.76 -23.67
N ALA A 355 20.70 9.10 -24.74
CA ALA A 355 19.31 9.21 -25.18
C ALA A 355 18.30 8.58 -24.20
N MET A 356 18.70 7.52 -23.47
CA MET A 356 17.84 6.83 -22.51
C MET A 356 18.16 7.24 -21.08
N ILE A 357 17.11 7.46 -20.28
CA ILE A 357 17.25 7.68 -18.83
C ILE A 357 17.55 6.33 -18.18
N LYS A 358 18.76 6.21 -17.62
CA LYS A 358 19.13 5.05 -16.80
C LYS A 358 18.35 5.06 -15.49
N PHE A 359 18.16 3.88 -14.89
CA PHE A 359 17.62 3.83 -13.55
C PHE A 359 18.57 4.51 -12.56
N ALA A 360 18.03 5.14 -11.52
CA ALA A 360 18.83 5.95 -10.61
C ALA A 360 19.67 5.06 -9.67
N GLU A 361 20.97 5.27 -9.63
CA GLU A 361 21.86 4.66 -8.62
C GLU A 361 21.68 5.32 -7.25
N GLU A 362 21.41 6.63 -7.25
CA GLU A 362 21.18 7.40 -6.03
C GLU A 362 19.70 7.45 -5.64
N PHE A 363 19.43 7.43 -4.34
CA PHE A 363 18.12 7.64 -3.74
C PHE A 363 18.18 8.78 -2.74
N PHE A 364 17.06 9.46 -2.54
CA PHE A 364 16.95 10.51 -1.53
C PHE A 364 15.67 10.39 -0.72
N GLY A 365 15.69 10.95 0.48
CA GLY A 365 14.52 11.06 1.35
C GLY A 365 14.68 12.19 2.36
N PHE A 366 13.55 12.63 2.90
CA PHE A 366 13.47 13.61 3.98
C PHE A 366 13.12 12.89 5.27
N PHE A 367 13.99 12.99 6.26
CA PHE A 367 13.86 12.28 7.53
C PHE A 367 13.94 13.29 8.68
N ASN A 368 12.79 13.62 9.25
CA ASN A 368 12.65 14.68 10.27
C ASN A 368 13.21 16.03 9.77
N LYS A 369 14.38 16.44 10.27
CA LYS A 369 15.01 17.73 9.95
C LYS A 369 16.19 17.62 8.99
N GLU A 370 16.35 16.46 8.36
CA GLU A 370 17.49 16.16 7.49
C GLU A 370 16.99 15.68 6.13
N VAL A 371 17.68 16.08 5.07
CA VAL A 371 17.60 15.43 3.77
C VAL A 371 18.84 14.55 3.61
N LYS A 372 18.65 13.35 3.10
CA LYS A 372 19.75 12.39 2.93
C LYS A 372 19.71 11.78 1.55
N ILE A 373 20.89 11.59 0.98
CA ILE A 373 21.13 10.93 -0.30
C ILE A 373 21.95 9.67 -0.03
N TYR A 374 21.56 8.58 -0.70
CA TYR A 374 22.12 7.25 -0.57
C TYR A 374 22.51 6.73 -1.94
N ASP A 375 23.56 5.94 -2.00
CA ASP A 375 23.90 5.06 -3.13
C ASP A 375 24.29 3.69 -2.60
N PHE A 376 24.29 2.66 -3.45
CA PHE A 376 24.54 1.31 -2.99
C PHE A 376 25.97 1.13 -2.43
N ASP A 377 26.96 1.74 -3.09
CA ASP A 377 28.38 1.53 -2.78
C ASP A 377 28.82 2.22 -1.48
N ASN A 378 28.44 3.49 -1.28
CA ASN A 378 28.86 4.28 -0.12
C ASN A 378 27.83 4.24 1.01
N LYS A 379 26.64 3.65 0.75
CA LYS A 379 25.46 3.70 1.60
C LYS A 379 24.97 5.13 1.75
N TYR A 380 25.70 6.03 2.43
CA TYR A 380 25.30 7.40 2.68
C TYR A 380 26.25 8.41 2.02
N LEU A 381 25.71 9.27 1.15
CA LEU A 381 26.45 10.33 0.47
C LEU A 381 26.41 11.63 1.28
N GLU A 382 27.30 11.73 2.26
CA GLU A 382 27.34 12.85 3.22
C GLU A 382 27.54 14.22 2.53
N GLU A 383 28.50 14.34 1.61
CA GLU A 383 28.77 15.61 0.93
C GLU A 383 27.57 16.11 0.12
N SER A 384 26.97 15.24 -0.69
CA SER A 384 25.77 15.55 -1.48
C SER A 384 24.57 15.91 -0.60
N SER A 385 24.40 15.20 0.52
CA SER A 385 23.33 15.46 1.50
C SER A 385 23.50 16.82 2.18
N ASN A 386 24.73 17.17 2.59
CA ASN A 386 25.06 18.45 3.20
C ASN A 386 24.88 19.60 2.20
N LYS A 387 25.29 19.41 0.96
CA LYS A 387 25.09 20.41 -0.11
C LYS A 387 23.61 20.67 -0.38
N LEU A 388 22.79 19.63 -0.48
CA LEU A 388 21.35 19.79 -0.66
C LEU A 388 20.70 20.45 0.57
N SER A 389 21.11 20.07 1.77
CA SER A 389 20.66 20.69 3.02
C SER A 389 20.94 22.20 3.04
N LYS A 390 22.15 22.61 2.62
CA LYS A 390 22.51 24.04 2.52
C LYS A 390 21.65 24.77 1.49
N ASN A 391 21.44 24.20 0.31
CA ASN A 391 20.58 24.80 -0.72
C ASN A 391 19.12 24.97 -0.24
N LEU A 392 18.60 24.00 0.54
CA LEU A 392 17.28 24.11 1.15
C LEU A 392 17.21 25.24 2.19
N GLN A 393 18.26 25.41 3.00
CA GLN A 393 18.36 26.51 3.96
C GLN A 393 18.41 27.88 3.27
N GLU A 394 19.19 28.02 2.20
CA GLU A 394 19.27 29.25 1.40
C GLU A 394 17.91 29.64 0.80
N LEU A 395 17.05 28.66 0.50
CA LEU A 395 15.68 28.86 0.03
C LEU A 395 14.63 28.97 1.15
N ASN A 396 15.05 29.04 2.42
CA ASN A 396 14.18 29.10 3.60
C ASN A 396 13.14 27.95 3.66
N PHE A 397 13.55 26.74 3.29
CA PHE A 397 12.76 25.52 3.41
C PHE A 397 12.49 25.18 4.88
N VAL A 398 11.24 24.85 5.22
CA VAL A 398 10.85 24.48 6.59
C VAL A 398 10.65 22.97 6.72
N PHE A 399 11.52 22.31 7.48
CA PHE A 399 11.38 20.88 7.80
C PHE A 399 10.28 20.61 8.84
N PRO A 400 9.70 19.39 8.88
CA PRO A 400 9.90 18.28 7.92
C PRO A 400 9.23 18.56 6.57
N ALA A 401 9.67 17.85 5.51
CA ALA A 401 8.88 17.80 4.28
C ALA A 401 7.52 17.16 4.59
N LYS A 402 6.44 17.80 4.17
CA LYS A 402 5.07 17.30 4.34
C LYS A 402 4.73 16.22 3.32
N LYS A 403 5.04 16.47 2.05
CA LYS A 403 4.71 15.57 0.93
C LYS A 403 5.75 15.67 -0.18
N ILE A 404 5.99 14.56 -0.85
CA ILE A 404 6.88 14.47 -2.01
C ILE A 404 6.15 13.76 -3.13
N PHE A 405 6.10 14.40 -4.31
CA PHE A 405 5.43 13.88 -5.50
C PHE A 405 6.44 13.75 -6.64
N GLY A 406 6.39 12.63 -7.35
CA GLY A 406 7.21 12.41 -8.52
C GLY A 406 6.94 11.08 -9.17
N LYS A 407 7.57 10.86 -10.34
CA LYS A 407 7.45 9.63 -11.10
C LYS A 407 8.72 8.79 -10.93
N PRO A 408 8.70 7.74 -10.08
CA PRO A 408 9.91 7.02 -9.65
C PRO A 408 10.37 5.95 -10.65
N THR A 409 10.10 6.12 -11.95
CA THR A 409 10.43 5.15 -13.01
C THR A 409 11.27 5.83 -14.09
N ASN A 410 12.23 5.10 -14.65
CA ASN A 410 13.05 5.55 -15.76
C ASN A 410 12.36 5.42 -17.13
N ILE A 411 11.17 4.82 -17.18
CA ILE A 411 10.35 4.72 -18.40
C ILE A 411 9.61 6.05 -18.59
N LYS A 412 10.36 7.02 -19.09
CA LYS A 412 9.92 8.38 -19.35
C LYS A 412 10.79 9.06 -20.41
N PRO A 413 10.22 9.96 -21.23
CA PRO A 413 10.96 10.68 -22.27
C PRO A 413 11.87 11.78 -21.71
N PHE A 414 11.61 12.28 -20.50
CA PHE A 414 12.40 13.27 -19.77
C PHE A 414 12.05 13.16 -18.28
N ASP A 415 12.89 13.73 -17.41
CA ASP A 415 12.66 13.81 -15.96
C ASP A 415 12.29 15.24 -15.55
N LEU A 416 11.12 15.42 -14.95
CA LEU A 416 10.70 16.70 -14.35
C LEU A 416 11.12 16.82 -12.87
N GLY A 417 11.71 15.76 -12.32
CA GLY A 417 12.11 15.65 -10.93
C GLY A 417 10.93 15.48 -9.98
N TYR A 418 11.14 15.94 -8.75
CA TYR A 418 10.21 15.80 -7.64
C TYR A 418 9.70 17.15 -7.18
N LEU A 419 8.43 17.18 -6.79
CA LEU A 419 7.79 18.32 -6.15
C LEU A 419 7.65 18.03 -4.67
N ILE A 420 8.22 18.91 -3.85
CA ILE A 420 8.33 18.76 -2.40
C ILE A 420 7.53 19.90 -1.76
N ILE A 421 6.60 19.53 -0.88
CA ILE A 421 5.86 20.47 -0.04
C ILE A 421 6.54 20.50 1.33
N ASP A 422 6.95 21.69 1.78
CA ASP A 422 7.57 21.88 3.10
C ASP A 422 6.51 22.08 4.21
N ASN A 423 6.95 22.25 5.46
CA ASN A 423 6.05 22.41 6.58
C ASN A 423 5.27 23.75 6.58
N ASP A 424 5.69 24.75 5.81
CA ASP A 424 5.02 26.05 5.63
C ASP A 424 4.15 26.08 4.37
N ASN A 425 3.85 24.92 3.77
CA ASN A 425 3.08 24.76 2.53
C ASN A 425 3.72 25.46 1.30
N LYS A 426 5.02 25.72 1.33
CA LYS A 426 5.80 26.14 0.16
C LYS A 426 6.14 24.91 -0.68
N MET A 427 6.35 25.14 -1.97
CA MET A 427 6.55 24.10 -2.96
C MET A 427 7.90 24.26 -3.64
N PHE A 428 8.65 23.16 -3.77
CA PHE A 428 9.98 23.15 -4.35
C PHE A 428 10.09 22.06 -5.40
N ASN A 429 10.77 22.34 -6.51
CA ASN A 429 11.15 21.35 -7.51
C ASN A 429 12.61 20.95 -7.31
N LEU A 430 12.84 19.67 -7.04
CA LEU A 430 14.16 19.04 -6.93
C LEU A 430 14.38 18.10 -8.11
N ARG A 431 15.44 18.33 -8.87
CA ARG A 431 15.86 17.44 -9.96
C ARG A 431 17.37 17.35 -10.06
N LYS A 432 17.87 16.29 -10.68
CA LYS A 432 19.29 16.13 -10.99
C LYS A 432 19.47 15.94 -12.48
N TYR A 433 20.42 16.64 -13.07
CA TYR A 433 20.70 16.59 -14.50
C TYR A 433 22.20 16.83 -14.72
N ASP A 434 22.86 16.04 -15.56
CA ASP A 434 24.31 16.10 -15.78
C ASP A 434 25.11 16.19 -14.46
N ASN A 435 24.76 15.34 -13.48
CA ASN A 435 25.34 15.31 -12.13
C ASN A 435 25.14 16.56 -11.26
N LYS A 436 24.34 17.53 -11.71
CA LYS A 436 24.03 18.76 -10.96
C LYS A 436 22.64 18.68 -10.36
N ILE A 437 22.58 18.82 -9.04
CA ILE A 437 21.32 18.98 -8.32
C ILE A 437 20.81 20.41 -8.53
N ILE A 438 19.58 20.52 -9.00
CA ILE A 438 18.86 21.77 -9.23
C ILE A 438 17.67 21.77 -8.28
N LEU A 439 17.60 22.81 -7.44
CA LEU A 439 16.51 23.04 -6.51
C LEU A 439 15.93 24.43 -6.79
N LYS A 440 14.61 24.51 -6.97
CA LYS A 440 13.90 25.77 -7.24
C LYS A 440 12.63 25.84 -6.43
N GLU A 441 12.32 27.01 -5.87
CA GLU A 441 10.99 27.28 -5.32
C GLU A 441 9.99 27.48 -6.47
N ILE A 442 8.83 26.86 -6.36
CA ILE A 442 7.70 27.02 -7.28
C ILE A 442 6.68 27.93 -6.61
N LYS A 443 6.38 29.06 -7.25
CA LYS A 443 5.39 30.00 -6.75
C LYS A 443 3.99 29.42 -6.89
N LYS A 444 3.25 29.42 -5.78
CA LYS A 444 1.89 28.92 -5.65
C LYS A 444 1.10 29.89 -4.80
N ASP A 445 -0.18 30.07 -5.09
CA ASP A 445 -1.07 30.85 -4.22
C ASP A 445 -1.10 30.26 -2.81
N LYS A 446 -1.07 31.14 -1.80
CA LYS A 446 -0.99 30.72 -0.39
C LYS A 446 -2.20 29.90 0.05
N ASP A 447 -3.36 30.15 -0.57
CA ASP A 447 -4.62 29.48 -0.25
C ASP A 447 -4.71 28.04 -0.79
N ILE A 448 -3.80 27.63 -1.68
CA ILE A 448 -3.79 26.29 -2.27
C ILE A 448 -3.03 25.34 -1.35
N GLU A 449 -3.73 24.62 -0.48
CA GLU A 449 -3.14 23.53 0.30
C GLU A 449 -3.15 22.22 -0.48
N VAL A 450 -2.04 21.90 -1.14
CA VAL A 450 -1.90 20.72 -2.00
C VAL A 450 -2.03 19.43 -1.19
N GLU A 451 -2.92 18.55 -1.66
CA GLU A 451 -3.15 17.24 -1.09
C GLU A 451 -2.51 16.13 -1.94
N TYR A 452 -2.56 16.26 -3.26
CA TYR A 452 -2.01 15.29 -4.20
C TYR A 452 -1.48 15.95 -5.47
N ILE A 453 -0.37 15.45 -6.01
CA ILE A 453 0.13 15.82 -7.34
C ILE A 453 0.47 14.55 -8.12
N TYR A 454 0.01 14.50 -9.36
CA TYR A 454 0.46 13.55 -10.35
C TYR A 454 1.36 14.25 -11.36
N ILE A 455 2.59 13.75 -11.54
CA ILE A 455 3.52 14.25 -12.55
C ILE A 455 3.41 13.39 -13.82
N SER A 456 3.17 14.04 -14.96
CA SER A 456 3.14 13.42 -16.27
C SER A 456 4.30 13.88 -17.14
N GLU A 457 5.23 12.97 -17.37
CA GLU A 457 6.31 13.16 -18.34
C GLU A 457 5.88 12.54 -19.68
N ASN A 458 4.91 13.16 -20.34
CA ASN A 458 4.43 12.71 -21.65
C ASN A 458 5.16 13.44 -22.80
N ARG A 459 5.13 12.89 -24.01
CA ARG A 459 5.80 13.51 -25.18
C ARG A 459 5.13 14.79 -25.69
N GLN A 460 3.85 15.03 -25.38
CA GLN A 460 3.13 16.23 -25.82
C GLN A 460 3.65 17.50 -25.12
N LYS A 461 4.10 17.39 -23.87
CA LYS A 461 4.63 18.51 -23.07
C LYS A 461 3.64 19.67 -22.86
N ASN A 462 2.34 19.45 -23.06
CA ASN A 462 1.31 20.46 -22.83
C ASN A 462 1.10 20.74 -21.34
N PHE A 463 1.07 19.68 -20.53
CA PHE A 463 0.91 19.75 -19.08
C PHE A 463 1.98 18.89 -18.41
N SER A 464 2.52 19.38 -17.30
CA SER A 464 3.44 18.61 -16.45
C SER A 464 2.71 17.64 -15.52
N GLY A 465 1.39 17.73 -15.43
CA GLY A 465 0.59 16.91 -14.52
C GLY A 465 -0.71 17.54 -14.08
N TYR A 466 -1.21 17.10 -12.93
CA TYR A 466 -2.35 17.71 -12.24
C TYR A 466 -2.11 17.74 -10.72
N ALA A 467 -2.80 18.63 -10.03
CA ALA A 467 -2.82 18.74 -8.58
C ALA A 467 -4.24 18.76 -8.04
N ILE A 468 -4.40 18.31 -6.79
CA ILE A 468 -5.63 18.35 -6.02
C ILE A 468 -5.31 19.01 -4.69
N ASP A 469 -6.15 19.96 -4.26
CA ASP A 469 -6.04 20.59 -2.93
C ASP A 469 -7.02 20.01 -1.91
N LYS A 470 -6.85 20.38 -0.64
CA LYS A 470 -7.74 19.96 0.46
C LYS A 470 -9.19 20.41 0.32
N ASN A 471 -9.46 21.40 -0.53
CA ASN A 471 -10.79 21.97 -0.77
C ASN A 471 -11.49 21.31 -1.98
N ASN A 472 -11.02 20.14 -2.40
CA ASN A 472 -11.51 19.40 -3.57
C ASN A 472 -11.35 20.13 -4.90
N ASN A 473 -10.47 21.13 -5.00
CA ASN A 473 -10.21 21.76 -6.29
C ASN A 473 -9.22 20.91 -7.09
N PHE A 474 -9.47 20.81 -8.40
CA PHE A 474 -8.60 20.14 -9.35
C PHE A 474 -7.89 21.17 -10.22
N TYR A 475 -6.58 21.00 -10.39
CA TYR A 475 -5.74 21.90 -11.18
C TYR A 475 -4.95 21.10 -12.21
N LEU A 476 -4.91 21.57 -13.45
CA LEU A 476 -3.87 21.16 -14.39
C LEU A 476 -2.59 21.94 -14.08
N LEU A 477 -1.44 21.30 -14.25
CA LEU A 477 -0.15 21.94 -14.06
C LEU A 477 0.47 22.27 -15.42
N THR A 478 0.81 23.55 -15.63
CA THR A 478 1.60 23.96 -16.81
C THR A 478 2.97 23.31 -16.79
N TRP A 479 3.73 23.44 -17.87
CA TRP A 479 5.10 22.92 -17.93
C TRP A 479 6.00 23.41 -16.79
N ASP A 480 5.79 24.65 -16.31
CA ASP A 480 6.53 25.28 -15.21
C ASP A 480 5.82 25.17 -13.84
N PHE A 481 4.86 24.24 -13.74
CA PHE A 481 4.09 23.93 -12.52
C PHE A 481 3.16 25.05 -12.01
N GLU A 482 2.66 25.91 -12.90
CA GLU A 482 1.60 26.85 -12.55
C GLU A 482 0.24 26.13 -12.50
N PHE A 483 -0.61 26.54 -11.56
CA PHE A 483 -1.88 25.87 -11.26
C PHE A 483 -3.03 26.46 -12.08
N LEU A 484 -3.58 25.67 -12.99
CA LEU A 484 -4.75 26.03 -13.82
C LEU A 484 -5.99 25.30 -13.30
N LYS A 485 -6.84 26.01 -12.57
CA LYS A 485 -8.04 25.45 -11.94
C LYS A 485 -9.08 25.02 -12.99
N LEU A 486 -9.63 23.81 -12.84
CA LEU A 486 -10.81 23.36 -13.58
C LEU A 486 -12.05 23.37 -12.67
N ASP A 487 -13.18 23.83 -13.21
CA ASP A 487 -14.47 23.83 -12.51
C ASP A 487 -15.13 22.45 -12.58
N LEU A 488 -14.93 21.64 -11.53
CA LEU A 488 -15.52 20.31 -11.39
C LEU A 488 -16.56 20.31 -10.26
N PRO A 489 -17.86 20.48 -10.57
CA PRO A 489 -18.89 20.59 -9.56
C PRO A 489 -19.04 19.30 -8.74
N LYS A 490 -19.10 19.43 -7.41
CA LYS A 490 -19.27 18.30 -6.47
C LYS A 490 -18.18 17.24 -6.54
N PHE A 491 -17.01 17.54 -7.13
CA PHE A 491 -15.86 16.66 -7.04
C PHE A 491 -15.45 16.52 -5.57
N ASP A 492 -15.19 15.28 -5.15
CA ASP A 492 -14.66 14.94 -3.83
C ASP A 492 -13.54 13.92 -4.03
N TYR A 493 -12.29 14.37 -3.84
CA TYR A 493 -11.13 13.53 -4.12
C TYR A 493 -11.01 12.31 -3.19
N LYS A 494 -11.67 12.33 -2.02
CA LYS A 494 -11.60 11.19 -1.08
C LYS A 494 -12.51 10.03 -1.49
N ASN A 495 -13.57 10.31 -2.22
CA ASN A 495 -14.61 9.33 -2.54
C ASN A 495 -14.78 9.12 -4.05
N MET A 496 -14.32 10.07 -4.87
CA MET A 496 -14.48 10.01 -6.32
C MET A 496 -13.17 9.71 -7.02
N ARG A 497 -13.23 8.78 -7.98
CA ARG A 497 -12.19 8.63 -9.00
C ARG A 497 -12.39 9.67 -10.09
N LEU A 498 -11.32 9.99 -10.81
CA LEU A 498 -11.35 10.98 -11.90
C LEU A 498 -10.47 10.52 -13.06
N ARG A 499 -10.93 10.81 -14.28
CA ARG A 499 -10.18 10.61 -15.52
C ARG A 499 -10.28 11.86 -16.38
N PHE A 500 -9.13 12.50 -16.61
CA PHE A 500 -8.96 13.57 -17.59
C PHE A 500 -8.56 12.97 -18.94
N ILE A 501 -9.16 13.44 -20.03
CA ILE A 501 -8.92 12.98 -21.40
C ILE A 501 -8.80 14.19 -22.30
N SER A 502 -7.73 14.22 -23.10
CA SER A 502 -7.55 15.17 -24.19
C SER A 502 -7.96 14.50 -25.49
N GLU A 503 -9.03 14.99 -26.09
CA GLU A 503 -9.46 14.67 -27.45
C GLU A 503 -9.08 15.83 -28.37
N PRO A 504 -8.95 15.65 -29.69
CA PRO A 504 -8.53 16.72 -30.60
C PRO A 504 -9.24 18.06 -30.42
N THR A 505 -10.55 18.06 -30.21
CA THR A 505 -11.38 19.28 -30.14
C THR A 505 -11.62 19.82 -28.73
N HIS A 506 -11.47 19.00 -27.68
CA HIS A 506 -11.86 19.37 -26.32
C HIS A 506 -11.09 18.58 -25.26
N TYR A 507 -11.15 19.03 -24.01
CA TYR A 507 -10.83 18.21 -22.85
C TYR A 507 -12.11 17.66 -22.24
N LEU A 508 -12.06 16.41 -21.79
CA LEU A 508 -13.16 15.73 -21.10
C LEU A 508 -12.68 15.24 -19.73
N VAL A 509 -13.39 15.63 -18.68
CA VAL A 509 -13.13 15.14 -17.32
C VAL A 509 -14.31 14.32 -16.84
N ARG A 510 -14.05 13.08 -16.43
CA ARG A 510 -15.06 12.16 -15.91
C ARG A 510 -14.73 11.83 -14.48
N TYR A 511 -15.70 11.84 -13.60
CA TYR A 511 -15.49 11.50 -12.20
C TYR A 511 -16.75 10.92 -11.59
N ASP A 512 -16.58 10.01 -10.64
CA ASP A 512 -17.68 9.28 -10.04
C ASP A 512 -17.31 8.64 -8.70
N ASP A 513 -18.32 8.42 -7.86
CA ASP A 513 -18.25 7.66 -6.59
C ASP A 513 -18.88 6.25 -6.72
N GLY A 514 -19.09 5.77 -7.95
CA GLY A 514 -19.83 4.54 -8.25
C GLY A 514 -21.35 4.65 -8.21
N LYS A 515 -21.93 5.74 -7.67
CA LYS A 515 -23.38 6.03 -7.61
C LYS A 515 -23.79 7.24 -8.44
N ASN A 516 -22.92 8.24 -8.50
CA ASN A 516 -23.09 9.48 -9.23
C ASN A 516 -21.96 9.56 -10.26
N TYR A 517 -22.31 9.64 -11.55
CA TYR A 517 -21.35 9.71 -12.64
C TYR A 517 -21.43 11.07 -13.31
N PHE A 518 -20.31 11.78 -13.36
CA PHE A 518 -20.22 13.12 -13.94
C PHE A 518 -19.29 13.11 -15.15
N ALA A 519 -19.60 13.94 -16.14
CA ALA A 519 -18.67 14.29 -17.20
C ALA A 519 -18.77 15.79 -17.51
N VAL A 520 -17.62 16.43 -17.68
CA VAL A 520 -17.52 17.87 -17.94
C VAL A 520 -16.59 18.09 -19.12
N ARG A 521 -17.03 18.87 -20.10
CA ARG A 521 -16.24 19.24 -21.28
C ARG A 521 -15.64 20.62 -21.10
N PHE A 522 -14.37 20.78 -21.46
CA PHE A 522 -13.67 22.06 -21.42
C PHE A 522 -13.08 22.41 -22.78
N SER A 523 -13.02 23.71 -23.06
CA SER A 523 -12.31 24.26 -24.23
C SER A 523 -10.80 24.03 -24.11
N LYS A 524 -10.15 23.74 -25.24
CA LYS A 524 -8.68 23.65 -25.29
C LYS A 524 -7.96 24.98 -25.24
N ASP A 525 -8.62 26.05 -25.69
CA ASP A 525 -7.98 27.35 -25.85
C ASP A 525 -7.84 28.10 -24.53
N ASN A 526 -8.83 27.95 -23.64
CA ASN A 526 -8.93 28.75 -22.41
C ASN A 526 -9.38 27.95 -21.18
N LEU A 527 -9.52 26.62 -21.29
CA LEU A 527 -9.98 25.73 -20.21
C LEU A 527 -11.36 26.10 -19.61
N GLN A 528 -12.17 26.90 -20.32
CA GLN A 528 -13.53 27.21 -19.86
C GLN A 528 -14.43 26.00 -19.99
N LYS A 529 -15.28 25.80 -18.98
CA LYS A 529 -16.33 24.78 -19.00
C LYS A 529 -17.33 25.07 -20.10
N LEU A 530 -17.56 24.10 -20.98
CA LEU A 530 -18.49 24.20 -22.10
C LEU A 530 -19.86 23.62 -21.76
N ASN A 531 -19.89 22.39 -21.24
CA ASN A 531 -21.11 21.70 -20.80
C ASN A 531 -20.76 20.56 -19.82
N GLU A 532 -21.78 20.05 -19.12
CA GLU A 532 -21.65 18.98 -18.14
C GLU A 532 -22.88 18.07 -18.15
N ILE A 533 -22.71 16.83 -17.69
CA ILE A 533 -23.80 15.86 -17.52
C ILE A 533 -23.60 15.06 -16.24
N LYS A 534 -24.73 14.65 -15.63
CA LYS A 534 -24.78 13.75 -14.47
C LYS A 534 -25.68 12.55 -14.74
N PHE A 535 -25.24 11.36 -14.34
CA PHE A 535 -26.06 10.16 -14.19
C PHE A 535 -26.11 9.75 -12.71
N GLU A 536 -27.25 9.18 -12.31
CA GLU A 536 -27.48 8.63 -10.98
C GLU A 536 -27.90 7.18 -11.14
N ASP A 537 -27.35 6.32 -10.28
CA ASP A 537 -27.42 4.87 -10.41
C ASP A 537 -28.63 4.18 -9.80
#